data_AF-A0A9D2P8F3-F1
#
_entry.id   AF-A0A9D2P8F3-F1
#
_cell.length_a   1.000
_cell.length_b   1.000
_cell.length_c   1.000
_cell.angle_alpha   90.00
_cell.angle_beta   90.00
_cell.angle_gamma   90.00
#
_symmetry.space_group_name_H-M   'P 1'
#
loop_
_entity.id
_entity.type
_entity.pdbx_description
1 polymer ?
#
loop_
_entity_poly.entity_id
_entity_poly.type
_entity_poly.pdbx_seq_one_letter_code
_entity_poly.pdbx_strand_id
1 'polypeptide(L)'
;PGANPSYGAEKNGLLASLNSVAKLPYEQALDGISNTQTISPGALGHDDDERKNNLVHVLDGYFDQGAHHLNVNVFGTEKLIDAMEHPEKEEYANFTIRVSGYAVKFIDLTREQQLDVIARTCHDRM
;
A
#
# COMPACT_ATOMS: atom_id res chain seq x y z
N PRO A 1 -0.04 8.54 5.15
CA PRO A 1 -0.31 9.59 4.13
C PRO A 1 -1.82 9.66 3.82
N GLY A 2 -2.38 10.83 3.52
CA GLY A 2 -3.83 10.95 3.28
C GLY A 2 -4.67 10.48 4.47
N ALA A 3 -5.63 9.60 4.22
CA ALA A 3 -6.53 9.02 5.23
C ALA A 3 -6.01 7.73 5.89
N ASN A 4 -4.76 7.34 5.61
CA ASN A 4 -4.15 6.17 6.24
C ASN A 4 -4.08 6.29 7.77
N PRO A 5 -4.16 5.16 8.50
CA PRO A 5 -3.74 5.11 9.89
C PRO A 5 -2.32 5.64 10.09
N SER A 6 -2.05 6.15 11.29
CA SER A 6 -0.70 6.54 11.68
C SER A 6 0.25 5.35 11.68
N TYR A 7 1.54 5.61 11.46
CA TYR A 7 2.55 4.57 11.33
C TYR A 7 2.57 3.67 12.59
N GLY A 8 2.48 2.36 12.36
CA GLY A 8 2.44 1.38 13.44
C GLY A 8 1.12 1.28 14.21
N ALA A 9 0.08 2.05 13.89
CA ALA A 9 -1.24 1.92 14.51
C ALA A 9 -2.02 0.69 14.01
N GLU A 10 -1.70 0.20 12.81
CA GLU A 10 -2.29 -0.99 12.22
C GLU A 10 -1.72 -2.25 12.88
N LYS A 11 -2.58 -3.01 13.57
CA LYS A 11 -2.21 -4.26 14.26
C LYS A 11 -3.00 -5.49 13.82
N ASN A 12 -4.07 -5.27 13.04
CA ASN A 12 -5.11 -6.28 12.77
C ASN A 12 -5.17 -6.70 11.29
N GLY A 13 -4.12 -6.46 10.51
CA GLY A 13 -4.06 -6.85 9.10
C GLY A 13 -4.69 -5.84 8.13
N LEU A 14 -4.58 -6.16 6.83
CA LEU A 14 -5.03 -5.33 5.72
C LEU A 14 -6.53 -5.07 5.77
N LEU A 15 -7.35 -6.11 5.96
CA LEU A 15 -8.81 -6.01 5.95
C LEU A 15 -9.32 -5.11 7.07
N ALA A 16 -8.72 -5.18 8.26
CA ALA A 16 -9.09 -4.29 9.37
C ALA A 16 -8.75 -2.82 9.08
N SER A 17 -7.61 -2.57 8.42
CA SER A 17 -7.22 -1.23 7.97
C SER A 17 -8.19 -0.69 6.92
N LEU A 18 -8.49 -1.49 5.91
CA LEU A 18 -9.46 -1.15 4.85
C LEU A 18 -10.86 -0.87 5.43
N ASN A 19 -11.38 -1.76 6.27
CA ASN A 19 -12.67 -1.59 6.94
C ASN A 19 -12.72 -0.35 7.85
N SER A 20 -11.57 0.12 8.35
CA SER A 20 -11.51 1.36 9.14
C SER A 20 -11.61 2.59 8.24
N VAL A 21 -10.88 2.60 7.12
CA VAL A 21 -10.90 3.73 6.17
C VAL A 21 -12.21 3.81 5.39
N ALA A 22 -12.85 2.67 5.09
CA ALA A 22 -14.14 2.61 4.40
C ALA A 22 -15.28 3.32 5.16
N LYS A 23 -15.12 3.53 6.48
CA LYS A 23 -16.11 4.23 7.32
C LYS A 23 -16.08 5.76 7.16
N LEU A 24 -15.07 6.31 6.49
CA LEU A 24 -14.96 7.75 6.29
C LEU A 24 -16.05 8.22 5.32
N PRO A 25 -16.93 9.16 5.73
CA PRO A 25 -18.07 9.57 4.91
C PRO A 25 -17.60 10.40 3.72
N TYR A 26 -17.65 9.83 2.51
CA TYR A 26 -17.21 10.51 1.29
C TYR A 26 -18.02 11.79 1.01
N GLU A 27 -19.30 11.82 1.38
CA GLU A 27 -20.16 12.99 1.22
C GLU A 27 -19.67 14.21 2.00
N GLN A 28 -18.82 14.01 3.02
CA GLN A 28 -18.19 15.07 3.81
C GLN A 28 -16.74 15.36 3.37
N ALA A 29 -16.22 14.60 2.41
CA ALA A 29 -14.85 14.69 1.89
C ALA A 29 -14.84 14.51 0.37
N LEU A 30 -15.68 15.28 -0.34
CA LEU A 30 -15.90 15.15 -1.78
C LEU A 30 -14.63 15.37 -2.64
N ASP A 31 -13.62 16.05 -2.09
CA ASP A 31 -12.30 16.22 -2.72
C ASP A 31 -11.47 14.91 -2.72
N GLY A 32 -11.95 13.86 -2.05
CA GLY A 32 -11.44 12.51 -2.11
C GLY A 32 -10.84 12.01 -0.79
N ILE A 33 -10.85 10.69 -0.63
CA ILE A 33 -10.28 10.00 0.53
C ILE A 33 -9.16 9.09 0.01
N SER A 34 -7.91 9.56 0.10
CA SER A 34 -6.74 8.80 -0.36
C SER A 34 -6.29 7.78 0.69
N ASN A 35 -6.12 6.53 0.26
CA ASN A 35 -5.66 5.40 1.07
C ASN A 35 -4.56 4.66 0.31
N THR A 36 -3.44 4.36 0.96
CA THR A 36 -2.30 3.67 0.34
C THR A 36 -1.88 2.47 1.16
N GLN A 37 -2.05 1.28 0.61
CA GLN A 37 -1.78 0.03 1.31
C GLN A 37 -0.63 -0.71 0.61
N THR A 38 0.31 -1.18 1.43
CA THR A 38 1.39 -2.07 0.99
C THR A 38 1.15 -3.43 1.61
N ILE A 39 1.14 -4.46 0.78
CA ILE A 39 0.97 -5.84 1.21
C ILE A 39 2.11 -6.70 0.66
N SER A 40 2.63 -7.57 1.52
CA SER A 40 3.64 -8.55 1.10
C SER A 40 3.00 -9.60 0.17
N PRO A 41 3.71 -10.08 -0.86
CA PRO A 41 3.17 -11.08 -1.78
C PRO A 41 2.70 -12.37 -1.08
N GLY A 42 3.41 -12.78 -0.01
CA GLY A 42 3.07 -13.96 0.77
C GLY A 42 1.77 -13.83 1.57
N ALA A 43 1.37 -12.61 1.94
CA ALA A 43 0.09 -12.36 2.59
C ALA A 43 -1.11 -12.47 1.64
N LEU A 44 -0.88 -12.26 0.33
CA LEU A 44 -1.91 -12.36 -0.70
C LEU A 44 -2.14 -13.78 -1.19
N GLY A 45 -1.14 -14.65 -1.15
CA GLY A 45 -1.27 -16.03 -1.61
C GLY A 45 0.06 -16.70 -1.95
N HIS A 46 0.01 -18.01 -2.10
CA HIS A 46 1.17 -18.86 -2.36
C HIS A 46 1.55 -18.91 -3.84
N ASP A 47 0.59 -18.65 -4.73
CA ASP A 47 0.79 -18.55 -6.17
C ASP A 47 0.12 -17.30 -6.77
N ASP A 48 0.36 -17.05 -8.05
CA ASP A 48 -0.10 -15.85 -8.72
C ASP A 48 -1.62 -15.82 -8.94
N ASP A 49 -2.28 -16.98 -9.05
CA ASP A 49 -3.72 -17.02 -9.25
C ASP A 49 -4.46 -16.81 -7.93
N GLU A 50 -3.97 -17.39 -6.84
CA GLU A 50 -4.44 -17.10 -5.49
C GLU A 50 -4.26 -15.61 -5.15
N ARG A 51 -3.09 -15.02 -5.44
CA ARG A 51 -2.82 -13.59 -5.19
C ARG A 51 -3.79 -12.69 -5.95
N LYS A 52 -4.05 -12.97 -7.22
CA LYS A 52 -5.01 -12.21 -8.03
C LYS A 52 -6.42 -12.32 -7.45
N ASN A 53 -6.88 -13.54 -7.17
CA ASN A 53 -8.23 -13.78 -6.66
C ASN A 53 -8.44 -13.13 -5.29
N ASN A 54 -7.47 -13.27 -4.38
CA ASN A 54 -7.54 -12.63 -3.06
C ASN A 54 -7.50 -11.11 -3.16
N LEU A 55 -6.67 -10.54 -4.04
CA LEU A 55 -6.69 -9.10 -4.28
C LEU A 55 -8.05 -8.63 -4.82
N VAL A 56 -8.64 -9.34 -5.79
CA VAL A 56 -9.98 -9.03 -6.30
C VAL A 56 -11.01 -9.04 -5.17
N HIS A 57 -11.05 -10.09 -4.35
CA HIS A 57 -11.99 -10.15 -3.22
C HIS A 57 -11.79 -9.03 -2.20
N VAL A 58 -10.54 -8.64 -1.93
CA VAL A 58 -10.22 -7.49 -1.07
C VAL A 58 -10.76 -6.19 -1.66
N LEU A 59 -10.59 -5.98 -2.97
CA LEU A 59 -11.07 -4.79 -3.67
C LEU A 59 -12.60 -4.75 -3.68
N ASP A 60 -13.25 -5.86 -4.05
CA ASP A 60 -14.72 -5.98 -4.06
C ASP A 60 -15.29 -5.64 -2.68
N GLY A 61 -14.77 -6.28 -1.62
CA GLY A 61 -15.22 -6.03 -0.25
C GLY A 61 -14.96 -4.60 0.24
N TYR A 62 -13.87 -3.95 -0.20
CA TYR A 62 -13.57 -2.57 0.19
C TYR A 62 -14.49 -1.56 -0.51
N PHE A 63 -14.67 -1.71 -1.83
CA PHE A 63 -15.45 -0.77 -2.63
C PHE A 63 -16.97 -0.97 -2.48
N ASP A 64 -17.44 -2.19 -2.19
CA ASP A 64 -18.85 -2.45 -1.84
C ASP A 64 -19.30 -1.73 -0.56
N GLN A 65 -18.35 -1.35 0.32
CA GLN A 65 -18.62 -0.53 1.50
C GLN A 65 -18.73 0.97 1.20
N GLY A 66 -18.61 1.38 -0.07
CA GLY A 66 -18.63 2.79 -0.47
C GLY A 66 -17.28 3.50 -0.33
N ALA A 67 -16.18 2.76 -0.18
CA ALA A 67 -14.86 3.36 -0.13
C ALA A 67 -14.52 4.09 -1.45
N HIS A 68 -13.74 5.18 -1.35
CA HIS A 68 -13.53 6.06 -2.49
C HIS A 68 -12.31 5.69 -3.35
N HIS A 69 -11.15 5.41 -2.74
CA HIS A 69 -9.89 5.22 -3.46
C HIS A 69 -8.97 4.25 -2.73
N LEU A 70 -8.20 3.47 -3.50
CA LEU A 70 -7.10 2.67 -2.98
C LEU A 70 -5.87 2.72 -3.89
N ASN A 71 -4.71 2.99 -3.30
CA ASN A 71 -3.42 2.68 -3.87
C ASN A 71 -2.95 1.31 -3.37
N VAL A 72 -2.58 0.44 -4.31
CA VAL A 72 -2.12 -0.91 -4.01
C VAL A 72 -0.65 -1.03 -4.37
N ASN A 73 0.16 -1.45 -3.40
CA ASN A 73 1.54 -1.85 -3.56
C ASN A 73 1.67 -3.33 -3.15
N VAL A 74 2.33 -4.15 -3.99
CA VAL A 74 2.56 -5.58 -3.71
C VAL A 74 4.05 -5.87 -3.70
N PHE A 75 4.68 -5.72 -2.53
CA PHE A 75 6.09 -5.97 -2.26
C PHE A 75 6.33 -5.97 -0.73
N GLY A 76 7.45 -6.55 -0.28
CA GLY A 76 7.86 -6.47 1.12
C GLY A 76 8.81 -5.31 1.41
N THR A 77 9.02 -5.01 2.70
CA THR A 77 9.88 -3.94 3.18
C THR A 77 11.35 -4.16 2.78
N GLU A 78 11.77 -5.43 2.71
CA GLU A 78 13.11 -5.83 2.28
C GLU A 78 13.45 -5.33 0.88
N LYS A 79 12.49 -5.30 -0.05
CA LYS A 79 12.70 -4.77 -1.42
C LYS A 79 12.95 -3.26 -1.41
N LEU A 80 12.28 -2.51 -0.52
CA LEU A 80 12.52 -1.07 -0.38
C LEU A 80 13.89 -0.79 0.23
N ILE A 81 14.30 -1.58 1.24
CA ILE A 81 15.62 -1.44 1.85
C ILE A 81 16.71 -1.74 0.82
N ASP A 82 16.58 -2.84 0.07
CA ASP A 82 17.55 -3.20 -0.97
C ASP A 82 17.58 -2.16 -2.10
N ALA A 83 16.44 -1.61 -2.51
CA ALA A 83 16.40 -0.53 -3.50
C ALA A 83 16.99 0.80 -3.01
N MET A 84 16.92 1.07 -1.70
CA MET A 84 17.53 2.26 -1.09
C MET A 84 19.06 2.14 -1.00
N GLU A 85 19.57 0.95 -0.70
CA GLU A 85 21.01 0.70 -0.54
C GLU A 85 21.70 0.37 -1.87
N HIS A 86 20.98 -0.20 -2.84
CA HIS A 86 21.49 -0.60 -4.15
C HIS A 86 20.65 -0.06 -5.33
N PRO A 87 20.46 1.26 -5.45
CA PRO A 87 19.61 1.85 -6.49
C PRO A 87 20.13 1.60 -7.92
N GLU A 88 21.39 1.21 -8.09
CA GLU A 88 22.03 0.93 -9.37
C GLU A 88 21.57 -0.38 -10.04
N LYS A 89 20.91 -1.28 -9.31
CA LYS A 89 20.42 -2.55 -9.89
C LYS A 89 19.38 -2.27 -10.98
N GLU A 90 19.48 -2.96 -12.10
CA GLU A 90 18.60 -2.77 -13.26
C GLU A 90 17.11 -2.95 -12.92
N GLU A 91 16.77 -3.88 -12.02
CA GLU A 91 15.39 -4.10 -11.59
C GLU A 91 14.77 -2.88 -10.87
N TYR A 92 15.57 -1.96 -10.35
CA TYR A 92 15.12 -0.77 -9.63
C TYR A 92 15.03 0.48 -10.49
N ALA A 93 15.61 0.48 -11.70
CA ALA A 93 15.59 1.62 -12.62
C ALA A 93 14.17 2.13 -12.93
N ASN A 94 13.17 1.24 -12.90
CA ASN A 94 11.77 1.54 -13.10
C ASN A 94 10.87 1.06 -11.95
N PHE A 95 11.45 0.73 -10.79
CA PHE A 95 10.67 0.26 -9.65
C PHE A 95 9.80 1.40 -9.11
N THR A 96 8.51 1.28 -9.40
CA THR A 96 7.51 2.33 -9.18
C THR A 96 6.61 1.96 -8.02
N ILE A 97 6.39 2.90 -7.11
CA ILE A 97 5.56 2.72 -5.92
C ILE A 97 4.44 3.75 -5.89
N ARG A 98 3.31 3.38 -5.29
CA ARG A 98 2.23 4.31 -4.95
C ARG A 98 2.50 4.92 -3.57
N VAL A 99 2.35 6.24 -3.42
CA VAL A 99 2.71 6.93 -2.15
C VAL A 99 1.56 7.67 -1.47
N SER A 100 0.81 8.52 -2.17
CA SER A 100 -0.24 9.35 -1.55
C SER A 100 -1.34 9.78 -2.53
N GLY A 101 -1.62 8.96 -3.55
CA GLY A 101 -2.58 9.26 -4.63
C GLY A 101 -1.94 9.25 -6.03
N TYR A 102 -0.61 9.18 -6.09
CA TYR A 102 0.19 9.13 -7.31
C TYR A 102 1.31 8.09 -7.17
N ALA A 103 2.02 7.87 -8.27
CA ALA A 103 3.15 6.96 -8.36
C ALA A 103 4.47 7.70 -8.58
N VAL A 104 5.55 7.14 -8.05
CA VAL A 104 6.93 7.64 -8.21
C VAL A 104 7.88 6.47 -8.38
N LYS A 105 9.01 6.68 -9.06
CA LYS A 105 10.13 5.75 -8.95
C LYS A 105 10.73 5.87 -7.55
N PHE A 106 10.94 4.74 -6.89
CA PHE A 106 11.43 4.76 -5.51
C PHE A 106 12.84 5.37 -5.41
N ILE A 107 13.69 5.12 -6.41
CA ILE A 107 15.06 5.63 -6.47
C ILE A 107 15.15 7.15 -6.74
N ASP A 108 14.06 7.77 -7.22
CA ASP A 108 13.99 9.22 -7.46
C ASP A 108 13.64 10.01 -6.18
N LEU A 109 13.27 9.31 -5.11
CA LEU A 109 12.98 9.92 -3.81
C LEU A 109 14.26 10.30 -3.06
N THR A 110 14.19 11.33 -2.23
CA THR A 110 15.28 11.62 -1.29
C THR A 110 15.38 10.51 -0.25
N ARG A 111 16.56 10.35 0.38
CA ARG A 111 16.75 9.33 1.43
C ARG A 111 15.75 9.48 2.59
N GLU A 112 15.43 10.72 2.97
CA GLU A 112 14.40 10.99 3.99
C GLU A 112 13.02 10.50 3.55
N GLN A 113 12.63 10.75 2.31
CA GLN A 113 11.35 10.28 1.76
C GLN A 113 11.31 8.75 1.62
N GLN A 114 12.43 8.12 1.26
CA GLN A 114 12.54 6.66 1.21
C GLN A 114 12.37 6.05 2.61
N LEU A 115 13.00 6.64 3.63
CA LEU A 115 12.84 6.22 5.03
C LEU A 115 11.40 6.38 5.52
N ASP A 116 10.71 7.48 5.14
CA ASP A 116 9.27 7.65 5.42
C ASP A 116 8.44 6.52 4.78
N VAL A 117 8.71 6.18 3.52
CA VAL A 117 7.99 5.08 2.84
C VAL A 117 8.27 3.74 3.52
N ILE A 118 9.52 3.45 3.89
CA ILE A 118 9.92 2.22 4.58
C ILE A 118 9.27 2.10 5.96
N ALA A 119 9.07 3.21 6.66
CA ALA A 119 8.46 3.23 7.99
C ALA A 119 6.94 3.00 7.99
N ARG A 120 6.29 3.05 6.82
CA ARG A 120 4.86 2.77 6.68
C ARG A 120 4.57 1.30 6.93
N THR A 121 3.32 1.02 7.29
CA THR A 121 2.84 -0.36 7.48
C THR A 121 2.97 -1.16 6.18
N CYS A 122 3.61 -2.32 6.27
CA CYS A 122 3.56 -3.38 5.27
C CYS A 122 2.82 -4.57 5.88
N HIS A 123 1.68 -4.95 5.30
CA HIS A 123 0.85 -6.03 5.83
C HIS A 123 1.46 -7.39 5.49
N ASP A 124 1.69 -8.20 6.53
CA ASP A 124 2.14 -9.59 6.45
C ASP A 124 0.99 -10.61 6.50
N ARG A 125 -0.23 -10.13 6.71
CA ARG A 125 -1.48 -10.90 6.73
C ARG A 125 -2.66 -10.04 6.29
N MET A 126 -3.71 -10.71 5.82
CA MET A 126 -5.03 -10.12 5.58
C MET A 126 -5.67 -9.58 6.86
#